data_AF-Q500J6-F1
#
_entry.id   AF-Q500J6-F1
#
_cell.length_a   1.000
_cell.length_b   1.000
_cell.length_c   1.000
_cell.angle_alpha   90.00
_cell.angle_beta   90.00
_cell.angle_gamma   90.00
#
_symmetry.space_group_name_H-M   'P 1'
#
loop_
_entity.id
_entity.type
_entity.pdbx_description
1 polymer ?
#
loop_
_entity_poly.entity_id
_entity_poly.type
_entity_poly.pdbx_seq_one_letter_code
_entity_poly.pdbx_strand_id
1 'polypeptide(L)'
;MTKSTTAHSPLAAHNQFKEIIVPTTVIEVIDTSIKIGLGGLIGFASTYVVTKLNHGHDAKKDVIKRRYDALEQVAAHIEEFSHVALKYWALVVECVRIENANKEWPKERAEQLELVKAEYFSEAKNITIAESKLLLLGLEPASAQLRKYTNFLKTLRRTYYVGKPGLTEEKMDSAREELLRLRQEFFSELSLAYKKGL
;
A
#
# COMPACT_ATOMS: atom_id res chain seq x y z
N MET A 1 -55.96 99.68 22.13
CA MET A 1 -55.91 98.34 22.77
C MET A 1 -55.78 97.31 21.64
N THR A 2 -54.56 96.95 21.20
CA THR A 2 -53.76 95.74 21.58
C THR A 2 -54.50 94.43 21.24
N LYS A 3 -54.09 93.51 20.34
CA LYS A 3 -52.81 92.79 20.04
C LYS A 3 -52.92 92.20 18.60
N SER A 4 -51.90 92.11 17.73
CA SER A 4 -50.64 91.32 17.71
C SER A 4 -50.78 89.80 17.42
N THR A 5 -50.46 89.44 16.16
CA THR A 5 -49.37 88.53 15.72
C THR A 5 -49.57 86.98 15.59
N THR A 6 -49.08 86.50 14.42
CA THR A 6 -48.42 85.21 14.02
C THR A 6 -49.18 83.95 13.56
N ALA A 7 -48.95 83.65 12.26
CA ALA A 7 -48.36 82.43 11.65
C ALA A 7 -48.96 81.03 11.91
N HIS A 8 -49.19 80.26 10.82
CA HIS A 8 -48.68 78.88 10.63
C HIS A 8 -49.08 78.30 9.25
N SER A 9 -48.08 77.92 8.44
CA SER A 9 -48.09 76.74 7.55
C SER A 9 -47.63 75.54 8.42
N PRO A 10 -48.01 74.24 8.23
CA PRO A 10 -47.54 73.39 7.11
C PRO A 10 -48.36 72.11 6.72
N LEU A 11 -47.84 71.37 5.72
CA LEU A 11 -47.95 69.92 5.42
C LEU A 11 -49.22 69.34 4.77
N ALA A 12 -49.08 68.73 3.58
CA ALA A 12 -48.79 67.29 3.47
C ALA A 12 -48.48 66.88 2.02
N ALA A 13 -47.26 66.38 1.83
CA ALA A 13 -46.78 65.72 0.64
C ALA A 13 -47.40 64.31 0.54
N HIS A 14 -47.97 63.97 -0.62
CA HIS A 14 -48.11 62.57 -1.02
C HIS A 14 -47.05 62.26 -2.08
N ASN A 15 -45.89 61.79 -1.60
CA ASN A 15 -44.85 61.19 -2.41
C ASN A 15 -45.42 59.97 -3.13
N GLN A 16 -45.75 60.10 -4.41
CA GLN A 16 -45.74 58.96 -5.32
C GLN A 16 -44.27 58.59 -5.56
N PHE A 17 -43.76 57.65 -4.77
CA PHE A 17 -42.60 56.88 -5.17
C PHE A 17 -43.00 56.05 -6.40
N LYS A 18 -42.84 56.65 -7.58
CA LYS A 18 -42.70 55.91 -8.82
C LYS A 18 -41.41 55.10 -8.65
N GLU A 19 -41.52 53.78 -8.52
CA GLU A 19 -40.40 52.91 -8.82
C GLU A 19 -39.92 53.28 -10.22
N ILE A 20 -38.75 53.89 -10.30
CA ILE A 20 -38.07 54.12 -11.55
C ILE A 20 -37.55 52.75 -11.97
N ILE A 21 -38.39 51.99 -12.68
CA ILE A 21 -37.90 50.93 -13.55
C ILE A 21 -37.19 51.67 -14.68
N VAL A 22 -35.89 51.89 -14.49
CA VAL A 22 -35.02 52.40 -15.56
C VAL A 22 -35.12 51.35 -16.67
N PRO A 23 -35.59 51.71 -17.88
CA PRO A 23 -35.69 50.74 -18.97
C PRO A 23 -34.28 50.25 -19.25
N THR A 24 -34.01 48.99 -18.92
CA THR A 24 -32.70 48.37 -19.17
C THR A 24 -32.47 48.46 -20.66
N THR A 25 -31.45 49.20 -21.06
CA THR A 25 -31.21 49.42 -22.49
C THR A 25 -30.83 48.07 -23.09
N VAL A 26 -31.33 47.70 -24.27
CA VAL A 26 -31.01 46.42 -24.93
C VAL A 26 -29.49 46.16 -24.97
N ILE A 27 -28.71 47.23 -25.08
CA ILE A 27 -27.24 47.25 -25.06
C ILE A 27 -26.65 46.81 -23.70
N GLU A 28 -27.22 47.22 -22.57
CA GLU A 28 -26.76 46.82 -21.22
C GLU A 28 -27.06 45.34 -20.94
N VAL A 29 -28.20 44.85 -21.42
CA VAL A 29 -28.56 43.43 -21.32
C VAL A 29 -27.61 42.57 -22.15
N ILE A 30 -27.20 43.04 -23.34
CA ILE A 30 -26.22 42.36 -24.19
C ILE A 30 -24.83 42.32 -23.53
N ASP A 31 -24.32 43.44 -23.01
CA ASP A 31 -23.01 43.49 -22.32
C ASP A 31 -22.97 42.56 -21.09
N THR A 32 -24.05 42.57 -20.30
CA THR A 32 -24.18 41.69 -19.12
C THR A 32 -24.22 40.22 -19.53
N SER A 33 -24.97 39.88 -20.59
CA SER A 33 -25.07 38.51 -21.11
C SER A 33 -23.74 37.98 -21.65
N ILE A 34 -22.96 38.84 -22.34
CA ILE A 34 -21.63 38.49 -22.84
C ILE A 34 -20.67 38.23 -21.67
N LYS A 35 -20.69 39.08 -20.62
CA LYS A 35 -19.86 38.89 -19.43
C LYS A 35 -20.17 37.60 -18.68
N ILE A 36 -21.46 37.30 -18.49
CA ILE A 36 -21.90 36.06 -17.82
C ILE A 36 -21.55 34.84 -18.69
N GLY A 37 -21.80 34.90 -20.00
CA GLY A 37 -21.49 33.82 -20.93
C GLY A 37 -19.99 33.51 -21.01
N LEU A 38 -19.16 34.55 -21.07
CA LEU A 38 -17.71 34.40 -21.10
C LEU A 38 -17.17 33.84 -19.78
N GLY A 39 -17.69 34.31 -18.64
CA GLY A 39 -17.35 33.76 -17.32
C GLY A 39 -17.72 32.27 -17.20
N GLY A 40 -18.90 31.89 -17.69
CA GLY A 40 -19.34 30.49 -17.74
C GLY A 40 -18.46 29.61 -18.63
N LEU A 41 -18.06 30.10 -19.81
CA LEU A 41 -17.19 29.39 -20.74
C LEU A 41 -15.79 29.18 -20.16
N ILE A 42 -15.19 30.21 -19.56
CA ILE A 42 -13.88 30.13 -18.91
C ILE A 42 -13.95 29.17 -17.72
N GLY A 43 -15.02 29.23 -16.92
CA GLY A 43 -15.24 28.32 -15.79
C GLY A 43 -15.36 26.85 -16.21
N PHE A 44 -16.12 26.58 -17.28
CA PHE A 44 -16.26 25.24 -17.85
C PHE A 44 -14.93 24.72 -18.43
N ALA A 45 -14.24 25.53 -19.24
CA ALA A 45 -12.95 25.17 -19.81
C ALA A 45 -11.89 24.89 -18.72
N SER A 46 -11.84 25.73 -17.68
CA SER A 46 -10.93 25.56 -16.55
C SER A 46 -11.23 24.27 -15.78
N THR A 47 -12.50 24.00 -15.50
CA THR A 47 -12.93 22.79 -14.80
C THR A 47 -12.64 21.54 -15.62
N TYR A 48 -12.88 21.56 -16.94
CA TYR A 48 -12.55 20.46 -17.85
C TYR A 48 -11.05 20.15 -17.86
N VAL A 49 -10.20 21.18 -17.97
CA VAL A 49 -8.73 21.01 -17.93
C VAL A 49 -8.27 20.46 -16.59
N VAL A 50 -8.72 21.03 -15.47
CA VAL A 50 -8.37 20.56 -14.12
C VAL A 50 -8.83 19.12 -13.89
N THR A 51 -10.06 18.78 -14.30
CA THR A 51 -10.60 17.41 -14.15
C THR A 51 -9.79 16.40 -14.96
N LYS A 52 -9.39 16.76 -16.19
CA LYS A 52 -8.57 15.91 -17.05
C LYS A 52 -7.14 15.71 -16.50
N LEU A 53 -6.54 16.77 -15.95
CA LEU A 53 -5.22 16.70 -15.31
C LEU A 53 -5.26 15.87 -14.02
N ASN A 54 -6.28 16.08 -13.18
CA ASN A 54 -6.47 15.33 -11.93
C ASN A 54 -6.70 13.84 -12.20
N HIS A 55 -7.57 13.46 -13.14
CA HIS A 55 -7.78 12.04 -13.49
C HIS A 55 -6.49 11.34 -13.96
N GLY A 56 -5.67 12.01 -14.77
CA GLY A 56 -4.40 11.46 -15.21
C GLY A 56 -3.37 11.32 -14.09
N HIS A 57 -3.37 12.24 -13.12
CA HIS A 57 -2.52 12.18 -11.94
C HIS A 57 -2.99 11.06 -10.98
N ASP A 58 -4.28 10.98 -10.72
CA ASP A 58 -4.89 9.96 -9.85
C ASP A 58 -4.65 8.55 -10.40
N ALA A 59 -4.85 8.33 -11.70
CA ALA A 59 -4.57 7.04 -12.33
C ALA A 59 -3.09 6.62 -12.20
N LYS A 60 -2.14 7.55 -12.35
CA LYS A 60 -0.71 7.27 -12.16
C LYS A 60 -0.40 6.95 -10.70
N LYS A 61 -0.97 7.72 -9.76
CA LYS A 61 -0.81 7.51 -8.32
C LYS A 61 -1.35 6.14 -7.91
N ASP A 62 -2.49 5.72 -8.45
CA ASP A 62 -3.07 4.42 -8.20
C ASP A 62 -2.22 3.26 -8.71
N VAL A 63 -1.63 3.38 -9.91
CA VAL A 63 -0.72 2.36 -10.45
C VAL A 63 0.52 2.22 -9.57
N ILE A 64 1.12 3.35 -9.15
CA ILE A 64 2.28 3.38 -8.27
C ILE A 64 1.93 2.74 -6.92
N LYS A 65 0.78 3.11 -6.34
CA LYS A 65 0.30 2.54 -5.07
C LYS A 65 0.12 1.02 -5.17
N ARG A 66 -0.57 0.53 -6.20
CA ARG A 66 -0.77 -0.92 -6.40
C ARG A 66 0.54 -1.67 -6.56
N ARG A 67 1.56 -1.06 -7.20
CA ARG A 67 2.90 -1.63 -7.29
C ARG A 67 3.54 -1.77 -5.90
N TYR A 68 3.46 -0.75 -5.06
CA TYR A 68 3.97 -0.81 -3.70
C TYR A 68 3.24 -1.83 -2.84
N ASP A 69 1.90 -1.81 -2.87
CA ASP A 69 1.07 -2.78 -2.16
C ASP A 69 1.46 -4.22 -2.54
N ALA A 70 1.74 -4.47 -3.83
CA ALA A 70 2.19 -5.78 -4.29
C ALA A 70 3.59 -6.15 -3.76
N LEU A 71 4.54 -5.22 -3.73
CA LEU A 71 5.88 -5.43 -3.18
C LEU A 71 5.84 -5.69 -1.67
N GLU A 72 5.03 -4.95 -0.93
CA GLU A 72 4.83 -5.14 0.51
C GLU A 72 4.19 -6.48 0.82
N GLN A 73 3.19 -6.89 0.04
CA GLN A 73 2.58 -8.22 0.18
C GLN A 73 3.58 -9.34 -0.13
N VAL A 74 4.43 -9.17 -1.16
CA VAL A 74 5.52 -10.10 -1.44
C VAL A 74 6.45 -10.20 -0.23
N ALA A 75 6.90 -9.06 0.33
CA ALA A 75 7.74 -9.04 1.52
C ALA A 75 7.09 -9.77 2.70
N ALA A 76 5.82 -9.49 2.99
CA ALA A 76 5.08 -10.10 4.08
C ALA A 76 4.96 -11.62 3.94
N HIS A 77 4.56 -12.12 2.76
CA HIS A 77 4.44 -13.55 2.49
C HIS A 77 5.76 -14.30 2.64
N ILE A 78 6.86 -13.71 2.17
CA ILE A 78 8.18 -14.34 2.29
C ILE A 78 8.68 -14.31 3.73
N GLU A 79 8.38 -13.26 4.50
CA GLU A 79 8.75 -13.20 5.91
C GLU A 79 7.98 -14.21 6.76
N GLU A 80 6.67 -14.35 6.53
CA GLU A 80 5.83 -15.34 7.19
C GLU A 80 6.38 -16.75 6.97
N PHE A 81 6.70 -17.10 5.72
CA PHE A 81 7.31 -18.39 5.41
C PHE A 81 8.71 -18.56 6.04
N SER A 82 9.52 -17.49 6.02
CA SER A 82 10.86 -17.49 6.63
C SER A 82 10.78 -17.80 8.13
N HIS A 83 9.79 -17.22 8.81
CA HIS A 83 9.55 -17.44 10.22
C HIS A 83 9.23 -18.91 10.53
N VAL A 84 8.32 -19.53 9.75
CA VAL A 84 7.99 -20.95 9.90
C VAL A 84 9.20 -21.85 9.61
N ALA A 85 10.01 -21.50 8.60
CA ALA A 85 11.24 -22.22 8.30
C ALA A 85 12.27 -22.15 9.44
N LEU A 86 12.38 -21.01 10.12
CA LEU A 86 13.24 -20.85 11.29
C LEU A 86 12.71 -21.59 12.52
N LYS A 87 11.39 -21.66 12.72
CA LYS A 87 10.79 -22.54 13.75
C LYS A 87 11.15 -24.01 13.49
N TYR A 88 11.03 -24.46 12.24
CA TYR A 88 11.40 -25.82 11.84
C TYR A 88 12.87 -26.09 12.13
N TRP A 89 13.75 -25.19 11.68
CA TRP A 89 15.18 -25.28 11.96
C TRP A 89 15.48 -25.38 13.47
N ALA A 90 14.83 -24.53 14.28
CA ALA A 90 15.06 -24.48 15.73
C ALA A 90 14.71 -25.82 16.41
N LEU A 91 13.59 -26.44 16.04
CA LEU A 91 13.18 -27.73 16.58
C LEU A 91 14.11 -28.87 16.14
N VAL A 92 14.56 -28.85 14.89
CA VAL A 92 15.49 -29.88 14.39
C VAL A 92 16.86 -29.77 15.07
N VAL A 93 17.40 -28.56 15.25
CA VAL A 93 18.69 -28.39 15.94
C VAL A 93 18.59 -28.67 17.44
N GLU A 94 17.45 -28.35 18.08
CA GLU A 94 17.17 -28.75 19.47
C GLU A 94 17.18 -30.29 19.59
N CYS A 95 16.58 -31.01 18.63
CA CYS A 95 16.61 -32.47 18.61
C CYS A 95 18.03 -33.02 18.49
N VAL A 96 18.83 -32.49 17.57
CA VAL A 96 20.24 -32.88 17.40
C VAL A 96 21.03 -32.67 18.71
N ARG A 97 20.81 -31.53 19.40
CA ARG A 97 21.47 -31.25 20.69
C ARG A 97 21.07 -32.24 21.79
N ILE A 98 19.79 -32.60 21.85
CA ILE A 98 19.26 -33.55 22.86
C ILE A 98 19.80 -34.96 22.59
N GLU A 99 19.79 -35.40 21.33
CA GLU A 99 20.35 -36.69 20.92
C GLU A 99 21.86 -36.76 21.22
N ASN A 100 22.62 -35.71 20.92
CA ASN A 100 24.04 -35.61 21.25
C ASN A 100 24.31 -35.68 22.76
N ALA A 101 23.37 -35.20 23.59
CA ALA A 101 23.43 -35.31 25.04
C ALA A 101 22.96 -36.69 25.56
N ASN A 102 22.72 -37.66 24.68
CA ASN A 102 22.16 -38.99 24.98
C ASN A 102 20.84 -38.93 25.76
N LYS A 103 20.01 -37.92 25.47
CA LYS A 103 18.68 -37.76 26.06
C LYS A 103 17.61 -38.12 25.04
N GLU A 104 16.46 -38.58 25.54
CA GLU A 104 15.30 -38.85 24.70
C GLU A 104 14.65 -37.53 24.26
N TRP A 105 14.26 -37.46 22.98
CA TRP A 105 13.52 -36.33 22.43
C TRP A 105 12.10 -36.29 23.01
N PRO A 106 11.67 -35.19 23.68
CA PRO A 106 10.35 -35.13 24.31
C PRO A 106 9.20 -35.27 23.30
N LYS A 107 8.14 -35.99 23.69
CA LYS A 107 6.96 -36.21 22.84
C LYS A 107 6.27 -34.91 22.47
N GLU A 108 6.17 -33.97 23.41
CA GLU A 108 5.57 -32.65 23.20
C GLU A 108 6.33 -31.87 22.12
N ARG A 109 7.66 -32.04 22.04
CA ARG A 109 8.47 -31.41 21.00
C ARG A 109 8.30 -32.08 19.63
N ALA A 110 8.13 -33.40 19.60
CA ALA A 110 7.78 -34.11 18.38
C ALA A 110 6.42 -33.65 17.82
N GLU A 111 5.41 -33.49 18.69
CA GLU A 111 4.10 -32.95 18.32
C GLU A 111 4.20 -31.52 17.79
N GLN A 112 4.97 -30.65 18.45
CA GLN A 112 5.24 -29.29 17.96
C GLN A 112 5.89 -29.30 16.57
N LEU A 113 6.81 -30.22 16.31
CA LEU A 113 7.45 -30.35 15.00
C LEU A 113 6.44 -30.75 13.91
N GLU A 114 5.48 -31.64 14.21
CA GLU A 114 4.43 -31.99 13.26
C GLU A 114 3.51 -30.80 12.95
N LEU A 115 3.17 -29.99 13.94
CA LEU A 115 2.41 -28.74 13.73
C LEU A 115 3.18 -27.76 12.82
N VAL A 116 4.47 -27.56 13.09
CA VAL A 116 5.33 -26.69 12.27
C VAL A 116 5.48 -27.24 10.85
N LYS A 117 5.57 -28.56 10.65
CA LYS A 117 5.59 -29.16 9.31
C LYS A 117 4.30 -28.89 8.54
N ALA A 118 3.15 -28.94 9.21
CA ALA A 118 1.86 -28.62 8.61
C ALA A 118 1.77 -27.13 8.24
N GLU A 119 2.16 -26.22 9.17
CA GLU A 119 2.24 -24.77 8.93
C GLU A 119 3.17 -24.47 7.74
N TYR A 120 4.33 -25.11 7.68
CA TYR A 120 5.28 -24.95 6.58
C TYR A 120 4.67 -25.31 5.23
N PHE A 121 3.88 -26.39 5.18
CA PHE A 121 3.20 -26.81 3.96
C PHE A 121 2.08 -25.84 3.58
N SER A 122 1.29 -25.35 4.54
CA SER A 122 0.21 -24.40 4.26
C SER A 122 0.73 -23.06 3.75
N GLU A 123 1.87 -22.59 4.28
CA GLU A 123 2.49 -21.33 3.88
C GLU A 123 3.18 -21.40 2.52
N ALA A 124 3.48 -22.58 1.99
CA ALA A 124 4.14 -22.72 0.69
C ALA A 124 3.36 -22.08 -0.48
N LYS A 125 2.03 -21.97 -0.37
CA LYS A 125 1.19 -21.28 -1.36
C LYS A 125 1.55 -19.79 -1.49
N ASN A 126 1.93 -19.15 -0.39
CA ASN A 126 2.20 -17.72 -0.32
C ASN A 126 3.50 -17.38 -1.08
N ILE A 127 4.45 -18.32 -1.15
CA ILE A 127 5.62 -18.22 -2.03
C ILE A 127 5.21 -18.15 -3.50
N THR A 128 4.35 -19.05 -3.96
CA THR A 128 3.93 -19.09 -5.37
C THR A 128 3.17 -17.83 -5.76
N ILE A 129 2.33 -17.31 -4.86
CA ILE A 129 1.65 -16.03 -5.03
C ILE A 129 2.67 -14.88 -5.12
N ALA A 130 3.64 -14.84 -4.21
CA ALA A 130 4.68 -13.82 -4.20
C ALA A 130 5.52 -13.83 -5.49
N GLU A 131 5.94 -15.01 -5.95
CA GLU A 131 6.67 -15.18 -7.19
C GLU A 131 5.86 -14.70 -8.40
N SER A 132 4.58 -15.06 -8.47
CA SER A 132 3.68 -14.64 -9.55
C SER A 132 3.52 -13.12 -9.61
N LYS A 133 3.46 -12.45 -8.44
CA LYS A 133 3.43 -10.98 -8.38
C LYS A 133 4.72 -10.35 -8.89
N LEU A 134 5.89 -10.90 -8.53
CA LEU A 134 7.17 -10.41 -9.03
C LEU A 134 7.27 -10.54 -10.55
N LEU A 135 6.81 -11.66 -11.11
CA LEU A 135 6.76 -11.88 -12.55
C LEU A 135 5.80 -10.90 -13.25
N LEU A 136 4.61 -10.69 -12.69
CA LEU A 136 3.64 -9.71 -13.22
C LEU A 136 4.20 -8.28 -13.25
N LEU A 137 5.03 -7.92 -12.28
CA LEU A 137 5.70 -6.62 -12.20
C LEU A 137 6.97 -6.52 -13.07
N GLY A 138 7.37 -7.59 -13.76
CA GLY A 138 8.60 -7.64 -14.55
C GLY A 138 9.88 -7.61 -13.73
N LEU A 139 9.82 -8.02 -12.45
CA LEU A 139 10.95 -8.00 -11.52
C LEU A 139 11.73 -9.31 -11.55
N GLU A 140 12.29 -9.63 -12.73
CA GLU A 140 13.02 -10.88 -12.96
C GLU A 140 14.20 -11.10 -11.99
N PRO A 141 15.04 -10.10 -11.64
CA PRO A 141 16.12 -10.30 -10.67
C PRO A 141 15.62 -10.72 -9.29
N ALA A 142 14.56 -10.06 -8.79
CA ALA A 142 13.94 -10.39 -7.51
C ALA A 142 13.28 -11.79 -7.56
N SER A 143 12.61 -12.13 -8.67
CA SER A 143 12.05 -13.47 -8.88
C SER A 143 13.12 -14.56 -8.88
N ALA A 144 14.27 -14.32 -9.53
CA ALA A 144 15.39 -15.25 -9.55
C ALA A 144 15.97 -15.50 -8.15
N GLN A 145 16.17 -14.44 -7.35
CA GLN A 145 16.61 -14.60 -5.96
C GLN A 145 15.57 -15.32 -5.11
N LEU A 146 14.28 -15.05 -5.31
CA LEU A 146 13.21 -15.76 -4.61
C LEU A 146 13.22 -17.27 -4.94
N ARG A 147 13.43 -17.66 -6.20
CA ARG A 147 13.56 -19.08 -6.58
C ARG A 147 14.75 -19.73 -5.90
N LYS A 148 15.91 -19.05 -5.86
CA LYS A 148 17.10 -19.55 -5.19
C LYS A 148 16.83 -19.79 -3.71
N TYR A 149 16.24 -18.80 -3.03
CA TYR A 149 15.85 -18.90 -1.63
C TYR A 149 14.87 -20.05 -1.37
N THR A 150 13.81 -20.14 -2.17
CA THR A 150 12.75 -21.15 -1.98
C THR A 150 13.20 -22.57 -2.35
N ASN A 151 14.14 -22.71 -3.28
CA ASN A 151 14.79 -23.99 -3.56
C ASN A 151 15.66 -24.45 -2.38
N PHE A 152 16.41 -23.53 -1.77
CA PHE A 152 17.14 -23.84 -0.55
C PHE A 152 16.19 -24.30 0.57
N LEU A 153 15.07 -23.59 0.77
CA LEU A 153 14.04 -23.95 1.74
C LEU A 153 13.45 -25.36 1.49
N LYS A 154 13.22 -25.75 0.23
CA LYS A 154 12.83 -27.13 -0.12
C LYS A 154 13.91 -28.14 0.27
N THR A 155 15.17 -27.81 0.03
CA THR A 155 16.32 -28.63 0.42
C THR A 155 16.45 -28.74 1.93
N LEU A 156 16.17 -27.66 2.68
CA LEU A 156 16.25 -27.63 4.14
C LEU A 156 15.45 -28.79 4.76
N ARG A 157 14.17 -28.96 4.40
CA ARG A 157 13.34 -30.05 4.95
C ARG A 157 13.75 -31.44 4.48
N ARG A 158 14.35 -31.56 3.30
CA ARG A 158 14.77 -32.85 2.73
C ARG A 158 16.08 -33.36 3.30
N THR A 159 16.97 -32.44 3.67
CA THR A 159 18.33 -32.75 4.10
C THR A 159 18.47 -32.70 5.62
N TYR A 160 17.72 -31.82 6.29
CA TYR A 160 17.84 -31.52 7.71
C TYR A 160 16.51 -31.88 8.39
N TYR A 161 16.43 -33.08 8.97
CA TYR A 161 15.23 -33.59 9.63
C TYR A 161 15.59 -34.47 10.83
N VAL A 162 14.66 -34.60 11.77
CA VAL A 162 14.81 -35.45 12.97
C VAL A 162 15.02 -36.91 12.58
N GLY A 163 16.04 -37.55 13.16
CA GLY A 163 16.43 -38.93 12.83
C GLY A 163 17.31 -39.07 11.58
N LYS A 164 17.76 -37.96 10.98
CA LYS A 164 18.74 -38.00 9.87
C LYS A 164 20.11 -38.47 10.40
N PRO A 165 20.66 -39.59 9.88
CA PRO A 165 21.99 -40.04 10.29
C PRO A 165 23.08 -39.02 9.91
N GLY A 166 24.00 -38.75 10.85
CA GLY A 166 25.13 -37.86 10.64
C GLY A 166 24.77 -36.37 10.51
N LEU A 167 23.57 -35.98 10.95
CA LEU A 167 23.21 -34.59 11.14
C LEU A 167 23.91 -34.04 12.39
N THR A 168 24.55 -32.87 12.27
CA THR A 168 25.28 -32.24 13.37
C THR A 168 24.81 -30.82 13.57
N GLU A 169 25.13 -30.24 14.73
CA GLU A 169 24.78 -28.87 15.06
C GLU A 169 25.45 -27.87 14.09
N GLU A 170 26.72 -28.10 13.74
CA GLU A 170 27.46 -27.25 12.80
C GLU A 170 26.81 -27.24 11.40
N LYS A 171 26.29 -28.40 10.96
CA LYS A 171 25.54 -28.50 9.69
C LYS A 171 24.23 -27.73 9.76
N MET A 172 23.54 -27.77 10.91
CA MET A 172 22.33 -26.99 11.14
C MET A 172 22.63 -25.49 11.15
N ASP A 173 23.69 -25.06 11.82
CA ASP A 173 24.10 -23.65 11.86
C ASP A 173 24.49 -23.14 10.47
N SER A 174 25.27 -23.91 9.71
CA SER A 174 25.58 -23.58 8.31
C SER A 174 24.32 -23.45 7.44
N ALA A 175 23.32 -24.31 7.67
CA ALA A 175 22.05 -24.22 6.95
C ALA A 175 21.27 -22.95 7.33
N ARG A 176 21.33 -22.51 8.59
CA ARG A 176 20.72 -21.25 9.02
C ARG A 176 21.41 -20.05 8.43
N GLU A 177 22.74 -20.04 8.41
CA GLU A 177 23.52 -18.97 7.80
C GLU A 177 23.16 -18.81 6.32
N GLU A 178 23.10 -19.92 5.58
CA GLU A 178 22.70 -19.91 4.17
C GLU A 178 21.25 -19.44 3.98
N LEU A 179 20.32 -19.87 4.83
CA LEU A 179 18.93 -19.40 4.83
C LEU A 179 18.87 -17.86 4.94
N LEU A 180 19.57 -17.31 5.95
CA LEU A 180 19.57 -15.88 6.23
C LEU A 180 20.26 -15.07 5.13
N ARG A 181 21.35 -15.61 4.56
CA ARG A 181 22.07 -15.00 3.44
C ARG A 181 21.18 -14.91 2.20
N LEU A 182 20.53 -16.00 1.80
CA LEU A 182 19.63 -16.01 0.65
C LEU A 182 18.39 -15.12 0.87
N ARG A 183 17.86 -15.08 2.10
CA ARG A 183 16.80 -14.12 2.47
C ARG A 183 17.28 -12.68 2.25
N GLN A 184 18.49 -12.34 2.71
CA GLN A 184 19.05 -11.01 2.54
C GLN A 184 19.27 -10.65 1.06
N GLU A 185 19.78 -11.58 0.24
CA GLU A 185 19.94 -11.39 -1.21
C GLU A 185 18.59 -11.05 -1.88
N PHE A 186 17.54 -11.80 -1.54
CA PHE A 186 16.19 -11.54 -2.04
C PHE A 186 15.67 -10.16 -1.63
N PHE A 187 15.73 -9.82 -0.33
CA PHE A 187 15.23 -8.54 0.16
C PHE A 187 16.05 -7.35 -0.35
N SER A 188 17.34 -7.55 -0.67
CA SER A 188 18.16 -6.53 -1.33
C SER A 188 17.61 -6.17 -2.72
N GLU A 189 17.33 -7.18 -3.56
CA GLU A 189 16.71 -6.96 -4.88
C GLU A 189 15.32 -6.34 -4.76
N LEU A 190 14.51 -6.81 -3.79
CA LEU A 190 13.18 -6.25 -3.55
C LEU A 190 13.25 -4.77 -3.14
N SER A 191 14.21 -4.42 -2.27
CA SER A 191 14.46 -3.03 -1.85
C SER A 191 14.91 -2.15 -3.02
N LEU A 192 15.75 -2.67 -3.93
CA LEU A 192 16.11 -1.93 -5.16
C LEU A 192 14.88 -1.66 -6.02
N ALA A 193 14.00 -2.65 -6.19
CA ALA A 193 12.75 -2.49 -6.94
C ALA A 193 11.76 -1.51 -6.29
N TYR A 194 11.73 -1.48 -4.96
CA TYR A 194 10.95 -0.55 -4.15
C TYR A 194 11.46 0.88 -4.32
N LYS A 195 12.76 1.11 -4.17
CA LYS A 195 13.37 2.46 -4.28
C LYS A 195 13.29 3.03 -5.70
N LYS A 196 13.35 2.21 -6.74
CA LYS A 196 13.22 2.67 -8.14
C LYS A 196 11.84 3.25 -8.49
N GLY A 197 10.82 3.00 -7.66
CA GLY A 197 9.49 3.57 -7.85
C GLY A 197 9.26 4.88 -7.09
N LEU A 198 10.22 5.32 -6.26
CA LEU A 198 10.19 6.57 -5.50
C LEU A 198 10.82 7.68 -6.34
#